data_AF-A0A2N1Q4G1-F1
#
_entry.id   AF-A0A2N1Q4G1-F1
#
_cell.length_a   1.000
_cell.length_b   1.000
_cell.length_c   1.000
_cell.angle_alpha   90.00
_cell.angle_beta   90.00
_cell.angle_gamma   90.00
#
_symmetry.space_group_name_H-M   'P 1'
#
loop_
_entity.id
_entity.type
_entity.pdbx_description
1 polymer ?
#
loop_
_entity_poly.entity_id
_entity_poly.type
_entity_poly.pdbx_seq_one_letter_code
_entity_poly.pdbx_strand_id
1 'polypeptide(L)'
;MKKKLIIENDGKILFDSTEVHKKDINSTFLDTIFKAALKDELEFIIDETDPISKIFQRIQEETNPNSDFYKQIEGMREEIKKNNEQKEQINNAKIEDNLPL
;
A
#
# COMPACT_ATOMS: atom_id res chain seq x y z
N MET A 1 0.53 15.25 -3.40
CA MET A 1 -0.87 15.26 -3.86
C MET A 1 -1.31 13.81 -3.99
N LYS A 2 -2.43 13.39 -3.39
CA LYS A 2 -2.88 11.99 -3.48
C LYS A 2 -3.42 11.70 -4.88
N LYS A 3 -3.16 10.51 -5.40
CA LYS A 3 -3.79 10.02 -6.63
C LYS A 3 -5.26 9.76 -6.36
N LYS A 4 -6.10 9.82 -7.39
CA LYS A 4 -7.53 9.53 -7.29
C LYS A 4 -7.88 8.27 -8.04
N LEU A 5 -8.61 7.38 -7.40
CA LEU A 5 -9.30 6.27 -8.04
C LEU A 5 -10.81 6.54 -7.95
N ILE A 6 -11.44 6.74 -9.10
CA ILE A 6 -12.88 7.02 -9.21
C ILE A 6 -13.54 5.85 -9.91
N ILE A 7 -14.65 5.38 -9.35
CA ILE A 7 -15.50 4.34 -9.94
C ILE A 7 -16.90 4.92 -10.06
N GLU A 8 -17.36 5.09 -11.28
CA GLU A 8 -18.68 5.66 -11.58
C GLU A 8 -19.76 4.57 -11.60
N ASN A 9 -21.02 5.00 -11.57
CA ASN A 9 -22.19 4.12 -11.46
C ASN A 9 -22.39 3.17 -12.65
N ASP A 10 -21.79 3.48 -13.79
CA ASP A 10 -21.79 2.67 -15.03
C ASP A 10 -20.61 1.69 -15.08
N GLY A 11 -19.81 1.62 -14.00
CA GLY A 11 -18.62 0.78 -13.91
C GLY A 11 -17.41 1.34 -14.66
N LYS A 12 -17.45 2.60 -15.08
CA LYS A 12 -16.27 3.31 -15.59
C LYS A 12 -15.29 3.59 -14.46
N ILE A 13 -14.01 3.38 -14.73
CA ILE A 13 -12.94 3.55 -13.76
C ILE A 13 -11.96 4.61 -14.27
N LEU A 14 -11.64 5.57 -13.41
CA LEU A 14 -10.65 6.61 -13.67
C LEU A 14 -9.55 6.49 -12.61
N PHE A 15 -8.30 6.37 -13.06
CA PHE A 15 -7.13 6.45 -12.21
C PHE A 15 -6.31 7.68 -12.62
N ASP A 16 -6.21 8.66 -11.72
CA ASP A 16 -5.49 9.92 -11.94
C ASP A 16 -5.93 10.63 -13.24
N SER A 17 -7.24 10.78 -13.42
CA SER A 17 -7.89 11.35 -14.62
C SER A 17 -7.73 10.55 -15.91
N THR A 18 -7.11 9.36 -15.85
CA THR A 18 -6.98 8.45 -16.99
C THR A 18 -8.00 7.34 -16.89
N GLU A 19 -8.75 7.09 -17.97
CA GLU A 19 -9.69 5.98 -18.02
C GLU A 19 -8.95 4.63 -18.02
N VAL A 20 -9.36 3.74 -17.14
CA VAL A 20 -8.87 2.37 -17.03
C VAL A 20 -9.95 1.45 -17.58
N HIS A 21 -9.67 0.79 -18.70
CA HIS A 21 -10.61 -0.15 -19.27
C HIS A 21 -10.60 -1.47 -18.49
N LYS A 22 -11.74 -2.16 -18.44
CA LYS A 22 -11.90 -3.41 -17.68
C LYS A 22 -10.85 -4.48 -18.03
N LYS A 23 -10.38 -4.53 -19.29
CA LYS A 23 -9.32 -5.45 -19.74
C LYS A 23 -7.94 -5.18 -19.11
N ASP A 24 -7.71 -3.95 -18.64
CA ASP A 24 -6.44 -3.50 -18.07
C ASP A 24 -6.40 -3.68 -16.54
N ILE A 25 -7.52 -4.10 -15.93
CA ILE A 25 -7.63 -4.42 -14.50
C ILE A 25 -7.11 -5.84 -14.27
N ASN A 26 -5.79 -5.93 -14.23
CA ASN A 26 -5.06 -7.15 -13.94
C ASN A 26 -4.41 -7.10 -12.54
N SER A 27 -3.72 -8.17 -12.15
CA SER A 27 -3.03 -8.24 -10.85
C SER A 27 -2.02 -7.11 -10.65
N THR A 28 -1.26 -6.75 -11.67
CA THR A 28 -0.28 -5.66 -11.60
C THR A 28 -0.93 -4.31 -11.32
N PHE A 29 -2.07 -4.02 -11.94
CA PHE A 29 -2.83 -2.81 -11.68
C PHE A 29 -3.38 -2.82 -10.24
N LEU A 30 -4.03 -3.91 -9.82
CA LEU A 30 -4.58 -4.03 -8.47
C LEU A 30 -3.51 -3.92 -7.39
N ASP A 31 -2.34 -4.52 -7.59
CA ASP A 31 -1.18 -4.39 -6.70
C ASP A 31 -0.72 -2.94 -6.58
N THR A 32 -0.76 -2.19 -7.69
CA THR A 32 -0.39 -0.77 -7.71
C THR A 32 -1.35 0.06 -6.87
N ILE A 33 -2.66 -0.16 -7.04
CA ILE A 33 -3.71 0.49 -6.26
C ILE A 33 -3.57 0.14 -4.78
N PHE A 34 -3.40 -1.14 -4.45
CA PHE A 34 -3.26 -1.63 -3.09
C PHE A 34 -2.04 -1.02 -2.38
N LYS A 35 -0.88 -1.00 -3.04
CA LYS A 35 0.35 -0.40 -2.50
C LYS A 35 0.21 1.11 -2.30
N ALA A 36 -0.43 1.82 -3.23
CA ALA A 36 -0.68 3.24 -3.10
C ALA A 36 -1.61 3.53 -1.91
N ALA A 37 -2.65 2.72 -1.72
CA ALA A 37 -3.57 2.84 -0.61
C ALA A 37 -2.88 2.60 0.75
N LEU A 38 -2.04 1.55 0.87
CA LEU A 38 -1.26 1.28 2.08
C LEU A 38 -0.28 2.42 2.46
N LYS A 39 0.12 3.25 1.51
CA LYS A 39 1.01 4.39 1.74
C LYS A 39 0.25 5.70 1.99
N ASP A 40 -1.08 5.65 2.08
CA ASP A 40 -1.94 6.82 2.14
C ASP A 40 -1.76 7.77 0.93
N GLU A 41 -1.37 7.23 -0.22
CA GLU A 41 -1.12 7.99 -1.47
C GLU A 41 -2.35 8.02 -2.39
N LEU A 42 -3.44 7.36 -2.00
CA LEU A 42 -4.63 7.14 -2.82
C LEU A 42 -5.90 7.62 -2.13
N GLU A 43 -6.73 8.35 -2.87
CA GLU A 43 -8.10 8.72 -2.49
C GLU A 43 -9.10 7.91 -3.32
N PHE A 44 -10.06 7.28 -2.64
CA PHE A 44 -11.11 6.47 -3.27
C PHE A 44 -12.41 7.26 -3.37
N ILE A 45 -13.00 7.28 -4.55
CA ILE A 45 -14.35 7.81 -4.82
C ILE A 45 -15.11 6.70 -5.54
N ILE A 46 -15.89 5.91 -4.80
CA ILE A 46 -16.49 4.68 -5.32
C ILE A 46 -18.01 4.82 -5.29
N ASP A 47 -18.63 4.74 -6.46
CA ASP A 47 -20.06 4.43 -6.57
C ASP A 47 -20.28 2.92 -6.42
N GLU A 48 -21.17 2.52 -5.50
CA GLU A 48 -21.33 1.14 -5.06
C GLU A 48 -22.29 0.31 -5.94
N THR A 49 -22.78 0.86 -7.05
CA THR A 49 -23.79 0.19 -7.88
C THR A 49 -23.23 -0.92 -8.77
N ASP A 50 -21.99 -0.80 -9.26
CA ASP A 50 -21.38 -1.78 -10.15
C ASP A 50 -20.68 -2.91 -9.37
N PRO A 51 -20.75 -4.18 -9.82
CA PRO A 51 -20.00 -5.28 -9.20
C PRO A 51 -18.50 -5.04 -9.07
N ILE A 52 -17.89 -4.28 -10.00
CA ILE A 52 -16.46 -3.99 -9.99
C ILE A 52 -16.05 -3.12 -8.80
N SER A 53 -16.96 -2.27 -8.32
CA SER A 53 -16.77 -1.40 -7.15
C SER A 53 -16.40 -2.19 -5.91
N LYS A 54 -16.94 -3.41 -5.77
CA LYS A 54 -16.66 -4.29 -4.62
C LYS A 54 -15.19 -4.68 -4.49
N ILE A 55 -14.45 -4.78 -5.60
CA ILE A 55 -13.02 -5.10 -5.57
C ILE A 55 -12.27 -3.95 -4.88
N PHE A 56 -12.57 -2.72 -5.27
CA PHE A 56 -11.87 -1.54 -4.79
C PHE A 56 -12.34 -1.10 -3.40
N GLN A 57 -13.61 -1.35 -3.04
CA GLN A 57 -14.09 -1.21 -1.66
C GLN A 57 -13.28 -2.10 -0.72
N ARG A 58 -13.11 -3.39 -1.06
CA ARG A 58 -12.29 -4.30 -0.25
C ARG A 58 -10.85 -3.80 -0.10
N ILE A 59 -10.26 -3.28 -1.17
CA ILE A 59 -8.92 -2.68 -1.09
C ILE A 59 -8.93 -1.50 -0.12
N GLN A 60 -9.89 -0.59 -0.21
CA GLN A 60 -10.01 0.56 0.69
C GLN A 60 -10.20 0.14 2.17
N GLU A 61 -11.02 -0.88 2.42
CA GLU A 61 -11.28 -1.41 3.76
C GLU A 61 -10.03 -2.05 4.37
N GLU A 62 -9.38 -2.96 3.62
CA GLU A 62 -8.20 -3.68 4.08
C GLU A 62 -7.00 -2.75 4.29
N THR A 63 -6.86 -1.71 3.47
CA THR A 63 -5.75 -0.75 3.56
C THR A 63 -6.04 0.44 4.48
N ASN A 64 -7.23 0.49 5.08
CA ASN A 64 -7.57 1.52 6.06
C ASN A 64 -6.64 1.44 7.27
N PRO A 65 -6.10 2.57 7.79
CA PRO A 65 -5.24 2.57 8.97
C PRO A 65 -5.83 1.90 10.22
N ASN A 66 -7.15 1.83 10.31
CA ASN A 66 -7.87 1.20 11.40
C ASN A 66 -8.14 -0.30 11.19
N SER A 67 -7.88 -0.85 10.01
CA SER A 67 -8.10 -2.26 9.72
C SER A 67 -7.08 -3.14 10.46
N ASP A 68 -7.48 -4.37 10.75
CA ASP A 68 -6.58 -5.34 11.40
C ASP A 68 -5.43 -5.73 10.46
N PHE A 69 -5.71 -5.85 9.16
CA PHE A 69 -4.69 -6.12 8.15
C PHE A 69 -3.62 -5.02 8.12
N TYR A 70 -4.01 -3.75 8.08
CA TYR A 70 -3.08 -2.63 8.07
C TYR A 70 -2.20 -2.63 9.32
N LYS A 71 -2.81 -2.80 10.50
CA LYS A 71 -2.07 -2.87 11.77
C LYS A 71 -1.07 -4.02 11.80
N GLN A 72 -1.42 -5.19 11.26
CA GLN A 72 -0.49 -6.31 11.13
C GLN A 72 0.71 -5.95 10.24
N ILE A 73 0.46 -5.34 9.09
CA ILE A 73 1.52 -4.91 8.17
C ILE A 73 2.43 -3.85 8.81
N GLU A 74 1.88 -2.87 9.51
CA GLU A 74 2.68 -1.87 10.22
C GLU A 74 3.52 -2.51 11.34
N GLY A 75 2.95 -3.45 12.11
CA GLY A 75 3.71 -4.21 13.11
C GLY A 75 4.91 -4.93 12.50
N MET A 76 4.73 -5.61 11.36
CA MET A 76 5.82 -6.26 10.64
C MET A 76 6.89 -5.26 10.17
N ARG A 77 6.49 -4.07 9.71
CA ARG A 77 7.43 -3.01 9.29
C ARG A 77 8.26 -2.51 10.47
N GLU A 78 7.65 -2.32 11.63
CA GLU A 78 8.34 -1.91 12.85
C GLU A 78 9.34 -2.98 13.33
N GLU A 79 8.97 -4.25 13.29
CA GLU A 79 9.86 -5.37 13.64
C GLU A 79 11.07 -5.42 12.71
N ILE A 80 10.86 -5.30 11.39
CA ILE A 80 11.95 -5.26 10.41
C ILE A 80 12.89 -4.07 10.67
N LYS A 81 12.33 -2.90 10.97
CA LYS A 81 13.12 -1.70 11.30
C LYS A 81 14.00 -1.94 12.53
N LYS A 82 13.44 -2.45 13.61
CA LYS A 82 14.19 -2.79 14.83
C LYS A 82 15.31 -3.80 14.56
N ASN A 83 15.02 -4.84 13.78
CA ASN A 83 16.01 -5.86 13.43
C ASN A 83 17.18 -5.27 12.62
N ASN A 84 16.89 -4.34 11.70
CA ASN A 84 17.94 -3.67 10.92
C ASN A 84 18.79 -2.74 11.79
N GLU A 85 18.18 -1.96 12.68
CA GLU A 85 18.90 -1.09 13.62
C GLU A 85 19.82 -1.90 14.55
N GLN A 86 19.36 -3.03 15.07
CA GLN A 86 20.19 -3.94 15.88
C GLN A 86 21.35 -4.52 15.08
N LYS A 87 21.11 -4.91 13.82
CA LYS A 87 22.16 -5.43 12.93
C LYS A 87 23.24 -4.39 12.66
N GLU A 88 22.87 -3.13 12.46
CA GLU A 88 23.82 -2.02 12.30
C GLU A 88 24.64 -1.77 13.57
N GLN A 89 24.03 -1.79 14.75
CA GLN A 89 24.74 -1.65 16.02
C GLN A 89 25.77 -2.78 16.23
N ILE A 90 25.41 -4.03 15.94
CA ILE A 90 26.33 -5.17 16.03
C ILE A 90 27.51 -5.01 15.05
N ASN A 91 27.24 -4.53 13.83
CA ASN A 91 28.29 -4.31 12.84
C ASN A 91 29.25 -3.19 13.26
N ASN A 92 28.73 -2.09 13.80
CA ASN A 92 29.56 -0.97 14.26
C ASN A 92 30.44 -1.37 15.46
N ALA A 93 29.90 -2.11 16.42
CA ALA A 93 30.67 -2.60 17.56
C ALA A 93 31.82 -3.54 17.14
N LYS A 94 31.61 -4.38 16.12
CA LYS A 94 32.67 -5.26 15.56
C LYS A 94 33.78 -4.50 14.83
N ILE A 95 33.51 -3.29 14.35
CA ILE A 95 34.50 -2.44 13.68
C ILE A 95 35.37 -1.72 14.72
N GLU A 96 34.80 -1.26 15.83
CA GLU A 96 35.55 -0.63 16.93
C GLU A 96 36.54 -1.59 17.59
N ASP A 97 36.18 -2.87 17.78
CA ASP A 97 37.08 -3.90 18.34
C ASP A 97 38.25 -4.30 17.41
N ASN A 98 38.26 -3.85 16.15
CA ASN A 98 39.28 -4.16 15.14
C ASN A 98 40.24 -2.99 14.85
N LEU A 99 40.28 -1.97 15.71
CA LEU A 99 41.29 -0.90 15.62
C LEU A 99 42.69 -1.48 15.93
N PRO A 100 43.69 -1.32 15.04
CA PRO A 100 45.06 -1.76 15.31
C PRO A 100 45.62 -0.95 16.50
N LEU A 101 46.18 -1.69 17.47
CA LEU A 101 46.94 -1.14 18.62
C LEU A 101 48.15 -0.32 18.18
#